data_AF-A0A3P3W6G0-F1
#
_entry.id   AF-A0A3P3W6G0-F1
#
_cell.length_a   1.000
_cell.length_b   1.000
_cell.length_c   1.000
_cell.angle_alpha   90.00
_cell.angle_beta   90.00
_cell.angle_gamma   90.00
#
_symmetry.space_group_name_H-M   'P 1'
#
loop_
_entity.id
_entity.type
_entity.pdbx_description
1 polymer ?
#
loop_
_entity_poly.entity_id
_entity_poly.type
_entity_poly.pdbx_seq_one_letter_code
_entity_poly.pdbx_strand_id
1 'polypeptide(L)'
;MEHIQLFKNKLNRQVGQNENITFDFFIAFSRMEFALKHTGYATGDRRRNAMADWDRFGEDNNEVFQEKLKNPENKLLIEAANYLFVSPPKKLKFRNNELSWENRPPIGNKSLKEMLLIIRAIRNNLFHGSKRLAIVEESRNRDLLNFGLIILNECLNIDQNVRQKFLDDLG
;
A
#
# COMPACT_ATOMS: atom_id res chain seq x y z
N MET A 1 -19.62 -14.22 16.43
CA MET A 1 -18.14 -14.08 16.48
C MET A 1 -17.41 -15.18 15.71
N GLU A 2 -17.95 -16.40 15.61
CA GLU A 2 -17.33 -17.55 14.92
C GLU A 2 -16.85 -17.26 13.48
N HIS A 3 -17.68 -16.63 12.65
CA HIS A 3 -17.33 -16.36 11.24
C HIS A 3 -16.15 -15.37 11.08
N ILE A 4 -16.03 -14.37 11.97
CA ILE A 4 -14.91 -13.41 11.97
C ILE A 4 -13.63 -14.13 12.36
N GLN A 5 -13.69 -15.00 13.37
CA GLN A 5 -12.52 -15.77 13.78
C GLN A 5 -12.06 -16.73 12.68
N LEU A 6 -13.00 -17.38 11.97
CA LEU A 6 -12.68 -18.22 10.83
C LEU A 6 -12.01 -17.43 9.70
N PHE A 7 -12.44 -16.20 9.44
CA PHE A 7 -11.80 -15.33 8.47
C PHE A 7 -10.38 -14.93 8.89
N LYS A 8 -10.17 -14.52 10.15
CA LYS A 8 -8.84 -14.22 10.69
C LYS A 8 -7.88 -15.40 10.51
N ASN A 9 -8.33 -16.61 10.85
CA ASN A 9 -7.53 -17.82 10.66
C ASN A 9 -7.14 -18.06 9.19
N LYS A 10 -8.04 -17.75 8.23
CA LYS A 10 -7.74 -17.84 6.79
C LYS A 10 -6.75 -16.76 6.34
N LEU A 11 -6.90 -15.54 6.84
CA LEU A 11 -6.00 -14.42 6.55
C LEU A 11 -4.58 -14.72 7.02
N ASN A 12 -4.43 -15.27 8.23
CA ASN A 12 -3.12 -15.63 8.79
C ASN A 12 -2.39 -16.68 7.96
N ARG A 13 -3.13 -17.63 7.38
CA ARG A 13 -2.56 -18.61 6.44
C ARG A 13 -2.07 -17.96 5.16
N GLN A 14 -2.61 -16.82 4.73
CA GLN A 14 -2.15 -16.14 3.51
C GLN A 14 -0.87 -15.33 3.70
N VAL A 15 -0.51 -14.99 4.94
CA VAL A 15 0.63 -14.13 5.29
C VAL A 15 1.66 -14.82 6.20
N GLY A 16 1.49 -16.13 6.45
CA GLY A 16 2.39 -16.99 7.23
C GLY A 16 2.39 -16.76 8.75
N GLN A 17 1.23 -16.91 9.40
CA GLN A 17 1.02 -16.81 10.86
C GLN A 17 1.63 -15.56 11.52
N ASN A 18 1.74 -14.46 10.78
CA ASN A 18 2.16 -13.19 11.32
C ASN A 18 0.95 -12.24 11.32
N GLU A 19 0.09 -12.36 12.35
CA GLU A 19 -1.08 -11.48 12.50
C GLU A 19 -0.66 -10.00 12.56
N ASN A 20 0.49 -9.73 13.16
CA ASN A 20 0.96 -8.38 13.43
C ASN A 20 1.20 -7.58 12.14
N ILE A 21 1.90 -8.14 11.15
CA ILE A 21 2.19 -7.38 9.92
C ILE A 21 0.94 -6.95 9.14
N THR A 22 -0.10 -7.77 9.13
CA THR A 22 -1.36 -7.46 8.45
C THR A 22 -2.08 -6.33 9.15
N PHE A 23 -2.09 -6.37 10.49
CA PHE A 23 -2.66 -5.33 11.31
C PHE A 23 -1.85 -4.02 11.21
N ASP A 24 -0.52 -4.09 11.31
CA ASP A 24 0.40 -2.97 11.21
C ASP A 24 0.23 -2.24 9.87
N PHE A 25 0.22 -2.99 8.75
CA PHE A 25 -0.03 -2.42 7.44
C PHE A 25 -1.40 -1.77 7.34
N PHE A 26 -2.45 -2.42 7.86
CA PHE A 26 -3.80 -1.87 7.83
C PHE A 26 -3.91 -0.56 8.62
N ILE A 27 -3.33 -0.51 9.83
CA ILE A 27 -3.30 0.70 10.66
C ILE A 27 -2.49 1.80 9.98
N ALA A 28 -1.27 1.51 9.54
CA ALA A 28 -0.41 2.48 8.87
C ALA A 28 -1.07 3.04 7.60
N PHE A 29 -1.64 2.17 6.75
CA PHE A 29 -2.35 2.59 5.56
C PHE A 29 -3.55 3.49 5.90
N SER A 30 -4.39 3.06 6.84
CA SER A 30 -5.60 3.79 7.23
C SER A 30 -5.26 5.15 7.85
N ARG A 31 -4.19 5.21 8.64
CA ARG A 31 -3.74 6.44 9.29
C ARG A 31 -3.05 7.40 8.33
N MET A 32 -2.30 6.89 7.36
CA MET A 32 -1.79 7.68 6.23
C MET A 32 -2.95 8.26 5.40
N GLU A 33 -4.00 7.48 5.11
CA GLU A 33 -5.17 7.98 4.38
C GLU A 33 -5.86 9.13 5.13
N PHE A 34 -5.99 9.01 6.45
CA PHE A 34 -6.47 10.10 7.30
C PHE A 34 -5.56 11.34 7.21
N ALA A 35 -4.24 11.16 7.36
CA ALA A 35 -3.28 12.25 7.35
C ALA A 35 -3.34 13.05 6.04
N LEU A 36 -3.30 12.35 4.90
CA LEU A 36 -3.38 12.95 3.57
C LEU A 36 -4.64 13.83 3.40
N LYS A 37 -5.81 13.35 3.85
CA LYS A 37 -7.06 14.11 3.78
C LYS A 37 -7.04 15.41 4.58
N HIS A 38 -6.17 15.53 5.58
CA HIS A 38 -6.12 16.68 6.48
C HIS A 38 -4.92 17.60 6.25
N THR A 39 -4.03 17.27 5.30
CA THR A 39 -2.80 18.01 5.03
C THR A 39 -2.70 18.53 3.60
N GLY A 40 -3.84 18.78 2.96
CA GLY A 40 -3.90 19.36 1.62
C GLY A 40 -3.98 18.35 0.47
N TYR A 41 -4.00 17.06 0.77
CA TYR A 41 -4.19 15.98 -0.20
C TYR A 41 -5.58 15.34 -0.07
N ALA A 42 -6.62 16.17 0.09
CA ALA A 42 -8.01 15.74 0.00
C ALA A 42 -8.55 15.95 -1.42
N THR A 43 -9.35 14.99 -1.89
CA THR A 43 -10.08 15.08 -3.15
C THR A 43 -11.49 14.49 -2.98
N GLY A 44 -12.35 14.66 -3.99
CA GLY A 44 -13.73 14.17 -3.98
C GLY A 44 -13.94 13.02 -4.97
N ASP A 45 -14.69 11.99 -4.57
CA ASP A 45 -15.22 11.01 -5.52
C ASP A 45 -16.36 11.61 -6.37
N ARG A 46 -16.94 10.82 -7.29
CA ARG A 46 -18.08 11.24 -8.13
C ARG A 46 -19.32 11.67 -7.33
N ARG A 47 -19.43 11.24 -6.07
CA ARG A 47 -20.51 11.56 -5.12
C ARG A 47 -20.08 12.63 -4.09
N ARG A 48 -18.91 13.25 -4.27
CA ARG A 48 -18.30 14.24 -3.37
C ARG A 48 -17.92 13.69 -1.99
N ASN A 49 -17.70 12.38 -1.87
CA ASN A 49 -17.12 11.81 -0.65
C ASN A 49 -15.62 12.15 -0.59
N ALA A 50 -15.14 12.51 0.61
CA ALA A 50 -13.73 12.83 0.82
C ALA A 50 -12.83 11.59 0.64
N MET A 51 -11.84 11.72 -0.24
CA MET A 51 -10.81 10.74 -0.53
C MET A 51 -9.43 11.34 -0.31
N ALA A 52 -8.45 10.50 0.01
CA ALA A 52 -7.05 10.90 -0.02
C ALA A 52 -6.55 10.93 -1.47
N ASP A 53 -5.91 12.02 -1.86
CA ASP A 53 -5.28 12.20 -3.16
C ASP A 53 -3.83 11.68 -3.13
N TRP A 54 -3.72 10.35 -3.11
CA TRP A 54 -2.44 9.64 -3.15
C TRP A 54 -1.62 9.94 -4.40
N ASP A 55 -2.28 10.24 -5.53
CA ASP A 55 -1.62 10.50 -6.79
C ASP A 55 -0.90 11.85 -6.72
N ARG A 56 -1.62 12.90 -6.28
CA ARG A 56 -1.04 14.22 -6.05
C ARG A 56 0.09 14.18 -5.02
N PHE A 57 -0.11 13.52 -3.89
CA PHE A 57 0.96 13.36 -2.89
C PHE A 57 2.22 12.73 -3.50
N GLY A 58 2.03 11.69 -4.32
CA GLY A 58 3.13 11.01 -5.00
C GLY A 58 3.81 11.84 -6.07
N GLU A 59 3.09 12.75 -6.74
CA GLU A 59 3.64 13.69 -7.72
C GLU A 59 4.44 14.80 -7.02
N ASP A 60 3.83 15.46 -6.03
CA ASP A 60 4.41 16.59 -5.29
C ASP A 60 5.72 16.20 -4.57
N ASN A 61 5.83 14.93 -4.13
CA ASN A 61 6.99 14.43 -3.36
C ASN A 61 7.93 13.53 -4.18
N ASN A 62 7.73 13.39 -5.50
CA ASN A 62 8.50 12.45 -6.30
C ASN A 62 9.99 12.79 -6.37
N GLU A 63 10.34 14.07 -6.47
CA GLU A 63 11.74 14.50 -6.61
C GLU A 63 12.58 14.06 -5.39
N VAL A 64 12.11 14.39 -4.18
CA VAL A 64 12.76 14.00 -2.92
C VAL A 64 12.86 12.47 -2.80
N PHE A 65 11.81 11.75 -3.21
CA PHE A 65 11.84 10.29 -3.23
C PHE A 65 12.91 9.75 -4.20
N GLN A 66 13.04 10.32 -5.41
CA GLN A 66 14.07 9.91 -6.37
C GLN A 66 15.48 10.21 -5.87
N GLU A 67 15.71 11.35 -5.20
CA GLU A 67 17.00 11.66 -4.59
C GLU A 67 17.37 10.62 -3.53
N LYS A 68 16.41 10.21 -2.71
CA LYS A 68 16.62 9.15 -1.72
C LYS A 68 16.93 7.80 -2.36
N LEU A 69 16.30 7.46 -3.49
CA LEU A 69 16.63 6.23 -4.23
C LEU A 69 18.04 6.25 -4.87
N LYS A 70 18.62 7.43 -5.11
CA LYS A 70 19.99 7.57 -5.61
C LYS A 70 21.05 7.44 -4.52
N ASN A 71 20.68 7.65 -3.26
CA ASN A 71 21.61 7.55 -2.14
C ASN A 71 21.79 6.08 -1.71
N PRO A 72 22.99 5.48 -1.86
CA PRO A 72 23.24 4.07 -1.57
C PRO A 72 23.09 3.71 -0.08
N GLU A 73 23.08 4.69 0.82
CA GLU A 73 22.82 4.47 2.25
C GLU A 73 21.35 4.09 2.52
N ASN A 74 20.43 4.42 1.60
CA ASN A 74 19.02 4.08 1.71
C ASN A 74 18.72 2.65 1.20
N LYS A 75 19.54 1.66 1.60
CA LYS A 75 19.50 0.27 1.09
C LYS A 75 18.11 -0.35 1.19
N LEU A 76 17.48 -0.22 2.36
CA LEU A 76 16.17 -0.81 2.62
C LEU A 76 15.06 -0.19 1.76
N LEU A 77 15.11 1.13 1.55
CA LEU A 77 14.17 1.84 0.68
C LEU A 77 14.34 1.42 -0.78
N ILE A 78 15.60 1.31 -1.24
CA ILE A 78 15.93 0.88 -2.60
C ILE A 78 15.44 -0.54 -2.84
N GLU A 79 15.68 -1.45 -1.89
CA GLU A 79 15.20 -2.82 -1.94
C GLU A 79 13.67 -2.89 -2.02
N ALA A 80 12.97 -2.13 -1.17
CA ALA A 80 11.52 -2.05 -1.17
C ALA A 80 10.96 -1.56 -2.51
N ALA A 81 11.51 -0.46 -3.03
CA ALA A 81 11.09 0.10 -4.31
C ALA A 81 11.37 -0.87 -5.46
N ASN A 82 12.50 -1.58 -5.44
CA ASN A 82 12.84 -2.59 -6.43
C ASN A 82 11.89 -3.77 -6.39
N TYR A 83 11.62 -4.31 -5.21
CA TYR A 83 10.73 -5.47 -5.05
C TYR A 83 9.32 -5.14 -5.52
N LEU A 84 8.75 -4.02 -5.06
CA LEU A 84 7.39 -3.62 -5.43
C LEU A 84 7.26 -3.33 -6.93
N PHE A 85 8.31 -2.80 -7.55
CA PHE A 85 8.35 -2.53 -8.97
C PHE A 85 8.43 -3.81 -9.84
N VAL A 86 9.27 -4.77 -9.43
CA VAL A 86 9.49 -6.03 -10.18
C VAL A 86 8.37 -7.04 -9.95
N SER A 87 7.81 -7.06 -8.74
CA SER A 87 6.85 -8.09 -8.29
C SER A 87 5.51 -7.50 -7.83
N PRO A 88 4.88 -6.56 -8.56
CA PRO A 88 3.68 -5.86 -8.09
C PRO A 88 2.50 -6.82 -7.87
N PRO A 89 1.57 -6.47 -6.96
CA PRO A 89 0.32 -7.20 -6.82
C PRO A 89 -0.51 -7.14 -8.11
N LYS A 90 -1.28 -8.20 -8.38
CA LYS A 90 -2.27 -8.20 -9.48
C LYS A 90 -3.35 -7.16 -9.22
N LYS A 91 -3.93 -6.60 -10.27
CA LYS A 91 -5.04 -5.65 -10.15
C LYS A 91 -6.37 -6.35 -10.39
N LEU A 92 -7.30 -6.19 -9.46
CA LEU A 92 -8.69 -6.58 -9.65
C LEU A 92 -9.35 -5.59 -10.62
N LYS A 93 -9.97 -6.12 -11.67
CA LYS A 93 -10.69 -5.38 -12.70
C LYS A 93 -12.11 -5.91 -12.79
N PHE A 94 -13.03 -5.03 -13.12
CA PHE A 94 -14.39 -5.38 -13.46
C PHE A 94 -14.54 -5.17 -14.97
N ARG A 95 -14.73 -6.26 -15.71
CA ARG A 95 -14.94 -6.25 -17.17
C ARG A 95 -15.96 -7.32 -17.53
N ASN A 96 -16.81 -7.05 -18.51
CA ASN A 96 -17.83 -7.99 -18.97
C ASN A 96 -18.72 -8.55 -17.85
N ASN A 97 -19.10 -7.71 -16.88
CA ASN A 97 -19.83 -8.09 -15.66
C ASN A 97 -19.16 -9.12 -14.76
N GLU A 98 -17.86 -9.37 -14.93
CA GLU A 98 -17.08 -10.29 -14.12
C GLU A 98 -15.85 -9.62 -13.49
N LEU A 99 -15.39 -10.21 -12.38
CA LEU A 99 -14.15 -9.82 -11.73
C LEU A 99 -12.99 -10.60 -12.35
N SER A 100 -12.06 -9.89 -13.00
CA SER A 100 -10.84 -10.44 -13.57
C SER A 100 -9.59 -9.92 -12.84
N TRP A 101 -8.56 -10.76 -12.75
CA TRP A 101 -7.27 -10.38 -12.18
C TRP A 101 -6.26 -10.23 -13.31
N GLU A 102 -5.73 -9.03 -13.48
CA GLU A 102 -4.76 -8.72 -14.53
C GLU A 102 -3.37 -8.48 -13.92
N ASN A 103 -2.33 -8.94 -14.60
CA ASN A 103 -0.97 -8.51 -14.29
C ASN A 103 -0.88 -7.01 -14.54
N ARG A 104 -0.16 -6.31 -13.68
CA ARG A 104 0.14 -4.90 -13.92
C ARG A 104 1.16 -4.83 -15.07
N PRO A 105 0.94 -4.05 -16.13
CA PRO A 105 1.96 -3.83 -17.15
C PRO A 105 3.22 -3.24 -16.49
N PRO A 106 4.42 -3.47 -17.06
CA PRO A 106 5.64 -2.86 -16.55
C PRO A 106 5.45 -1.34 -16.47
N ILE A 107 5.64 -0.80 -15.28
CA ILE A 107 5.54 0.62 -15.02
C ILE A 107 6.82 1.27 -15.60
N GLY A 108 6.71 2.42 -16.26
CA GLY A 108 7.85 3.05 -16.93
C GLY A 108 8.98 3.52 -16.00
N ASN A 109 8.68 3.84 -14.73
CA ASN A 109 9.67 4.28 -13.75
C ASN A 109 9.25 3.94 -12.30
N LYS A 110 10.20 4.00 -11.37
CA LYS A 110 9.94 3.83 -9.92
C LYS A 110 9.52 5.15 -9.27
N SER A 111 8.58 5.86 -9.88
CA SER A 111 8.06 7.09 -9.28
C SER A 111 7.27 6.81 -8.00
N LEU A 112 7.21 7.79 -7.09
CA LEU A 112 6.50 7.65 -5.83
C LEU A 112 5.01 7.40 -6.05
N LYS A 113 4.38 8.14 -6.98
CA LYS A 113 2.99 7.89 -7.42
C LYS A 113 2.75 6.41 -7.75
N GLU A 114 3.65 5.79 -8.50
CA GLU A 114 3.51 4.39 -8.90
C GLU A 114 3.69 3.43 -7.73
N MET A 115 4.63 3.71 -6.81
CA MET A 115 4.74 2.95 -5.57
C MET A 115 3.45 3.04 -4.74
N LEU A 116 2.83 4.22 -4.65
CA LEU A 116 1.56 4.42 -3.94
C LEU A 116 0.37 3.76 -4.65
N LEU A 117 0.40 3.66 -5.98
CA LEU A 117 -0.56 2.86 -6.76
C LEU A 117 -0.43 1.36 -6.45
N ILE A 118 0.79 0.86 -6.22
CA ILE A 118 1.06 -0.52 -5.81
C ILE A 118 0.56 -0.74 -4.37
N ILE A 119 0.85 0.15 -3.43
CA ILE A 119 0.43 0.04 -2.02
C ILE A 119 -1.08 0.00 -1.88
N ARG A 120 -1.82 0.85 -2.61
CA ARG A 120 -3.29 0.77 -2.66
C ARG A 120 -3.79 -0.57 -3.21
N ALA A 121 -3.08 -1.16 -4.17
CA ALA A 121 -3.40 -2.49 -4.68
C ALA A 121 -3.10 -3.60 -3.66
N ILE A 122 -2.00 -3.50 -2.89
CA ILE A 122 -1.72 -4.41 -1.77
C ILE A 122 -2.88 -4.39 -0.78
N ARG A 123 -3.30 -3.20 -0.33
CA ARG A 123 -4.45 -3.02 0.56
C ARG A 123 -5.72 -3.65 0.02
N ASN A 124 -6.02 -3.45 -1.27
CA ASN A 124 -7.21 -4.05 -1.87
C ASN A 124 -7.11 -5.58 -1.94
N ASN A 125 -5.93 -6.12 -2.26
CA ASN A 125 -5.74 -7.56 -2.41
C ASN A 125 -5.77 -8.30 -1.07
N LEU A 126 -5.31 -7.65 0.01
CA LEU A 126 -5.22 -8.19 1.35
C LEU A 126 -6.57 -8.70 1.88
N PHE A 127 -7.67 -7.95 1.65
CA PHE A 127 -8.99 -8.30 2.18
C PHE A 127 -9.96 -8.87 1.14
N HIS A 128 -9.72 -8.64 -0.15
CA HIS A 128 -10.61 -9.11 -1.21
C HIS A 128 -10.26 -10.51 -1.74
N GLY A 129 -9.22 -11.15 -1.20
CA GLY A 129 -8.94 -12.57 -1.32
C GLY A 129 -9.00 -13.09 -2.76
N SER A 130 -7.89 -13.00 -3.50
CA SER A 130 -7.86 -13.68 -4.79
C SER A 130 -8.01 -15.20 -4.55
N LYS A 131 -9.00 -15.81 -5.20
CA LYS A 131 -9.37 -17.23 -5.06
C LYS A 131 -8.29 -18.22 -5.54
N ARG A 132 -7.08 -17.75 -5.88
CA ARG A 132 -5.93 -18.54 -6.39
C ARG A 132 -4.61 -18.26 -5.66
N LEU A 133 -4.63 -17.73 -4.44
CA LEU A 133 -3.47 -17.62 -3.54
C LEU A 133 -3.38 -18.82 -2.57
N ALA A 134 -3.78 -20.00 -3.01
CA ALA A 134 -3.69 -21.19 -2.18
C ALA A 134 -2.23 -21.69 -2.16
N ILE A 135 -1.57 -21.48 -1.01
CA ILE A 135 -0.46 -22.28 -0.47
C ILE A 135 0.96 -21.95 -0.98
N VAL A 136 1.15 -21.32 -2.15
CA VAL A 136 2.52 -21.12 -2.72
C VAL A 136 3.12 -19.70 -2.49
N GLU A 137 2.36 -18.73 -2.00
CA GLU A 137 2.77 -17.29 -2.03
C GLU A 137 2.73 -16.58 -0.66
N GLU A 138 2.78 -17.30 0.47
CA GLU A 138 2.72 -16.66 1.80
C GLU A 138 3.88 -15.69 2.06
N SER A 139 5.10 -16.07 1.65
CA SER A 139 6.28 -15.21 1.72
C SER A 139 6.10 -13.95 0.89
N ARG A 140 5.62 -14.10 -0.34
CA ARG A 140 5.37 -12.98 -1.24
C ARG A 140 4.35 -12.00 -0.67
N ASN A 141 3.24 -12.47 -0.10
CA ASN A 141 2.24 -11.58 0.50
C ASN A 141 2.82 -10.82 1.69
N ARG A 142 3.60 -11.50 2.54
CA ARG A 142 4.30 -10.87 3.67
C ARG A 142 5.34 -9.84 3.19
N ASP A 143 6.12 -10.15 2.16
CA ASP A 143 7.09 -9.23 1.58
C ASP A 143 6.40 -7.99 0.99
N LEU A 144 5.28 -8.16 0.29
CA LEU A 144 4.48 -7.04 -0.21
C LEU A 144 4.02 -6.12 0.94
N LEU A 145 3.56 -6.68 2.06
CA LEU A 145 3.17 -5.89 3.22
C LEU A 145 4.38 -5.19 3.87
N ASN A 146 5.50 -5.89 4.05
CA ASN A 146 6.73 -5.35 4.63
C ASN A 146 7.29 -4.19 3.79
N PHE A 147 7.48 -4.41 2.49
CA PHE A 147 7.97 -3.38 1.60
C PHE A 147 6.97 -2.24 1.43
N GLY A 148 5.66 -2.53 1.47
CA GLY A 148 4.63 -1.51 1.55
C GLY A 148 4.75 -0.61 2.77
N LEU A 149 5.01 -1.18 3.96
CA LEU A 149 5.26 -0.42 5.20
C LEU A 149 6.51 0.45 5.09
N ILE A 150 7.60 -0.05 4.49
CA ILE A 150 8.83 0.72 4.29
C ILE A 150 8.56 1.96 3.44
N ILE A 151 7.84 1.81 2.32
CA ILE A 151 7.49 2.97 1.48
C ILE A 151 6.56 3.94 2.22
N LEU A 152 5.55 3.44 2.96
CA LEU A 152 4.67 4.30 3.75
C LEU A 152 5.45 5.09 4.81
N ASN A 153 6.38 4.45 5.52
CA ASN A 153 7.24 5.11 6.49
C ASN A 153 8.12 6.18 5.81
N GLU A 154 8.63 5.90 4.61
CA GLU A 154 9.40 6.90 3.88
C GLU A 154 8.54 8.10 3.43
N CYS A 155 7.27 7.89 3.08
CA CYS A 155 6.35 8.99 2.82
C CYS A 155 6.19 9.92 4.03
N LEU A 156 6.15 9.34 5.24
CA LEU A 156 6.14 10.12 6.49
C LEU A 156 7.48 10.84 6.72
N ASN A 157 8.61 10.28 6.31
CA ASN A 157 9.89 10.97 6.42
C ASN A 157 9.99 12.18 5.49
N ILE A 158 9.39 12.09 4.30
CA ILE A 158 9.46 13.11 3.25
C ILE A 158 8.57 14.33 3.57
N ASP A 159 7.32 14.13 4.00
CA ASP A 159 6.37 15.22 4.26
C ASP A 159 6.10 15.37 5.76
N GLN A 160 6.64 16.44 6.36
CA GLN A 160 6.52 16.72 7.79
C GLN A 160 5.08 16.99 8.23
N ASN A 161 4.26 17.65 7.40
CA ASN A 161 2.88 17.95 7.74
C ASN A 161 2.05 16.67 7.80
N VAL A 162 2.22 15.81 6.79
CA VAL A 162 1.60 14.47 6.76
C VAL A 162 2.05 13.65 7.96
N ARG A 163 3.34 13.64 8.30
CA ARG A 163 3.86 12.92 9.47
C ARG A 163 3.26 13.41 10.78
N GLN A 164 3.21 14.72 10.98
CA GLN A 164 2.62 15.29 12.18
C GLN A 164 1.16 14.84 12.29
N LYS A 165 0.39 14.96 11.19
CA LYS A 165 -1.02 14.58 11.18
C LYS A 165 -1.26 13.09 11.33
N PHE A 166 -0.32 12.25 10.90
CA PHE A 166 -0.34 10.81 11.12
C PHE A 166 -0.21 10.45 12.61
N LEU A 167 0.67 11.16 13.32
CA LEU A 167 1.00 10.94 14.73
C LEU A 167 0.03 11.63 15.70
N ASP A 168 -0.82 12.53 15.23
CA ASP A 168 -1.88 13.12 16.04
C ASP A 168 -2.73 12.03 16.71
N ASP A 169 -3.06 12.27 17.98
CA ASP A 169 -3.92 11.39 18.77
C ASP A 169 -5.21 11.05 18.04
N LEU A 170 -5.74 9.86 18.33
CA LEU A 170 -7.08 9.48 17.93
C LEU A 170 -8.05 10.35 18.75
N GLY A 171 -8.42 11.50 18.18
CA GLY A 171 -9.36 12.45 18.78
C GLY A 171 -10.71 11.84 19.11
#